data_AF-A0A7S3BQU8-F1
#
_entry.id   AF-A0A7S3BQU8-F1
#
_cell.length_a   1.000
_cell.length_b   1.000
_cell.length_c   1.000
_cell.angle_alpha   90.00
_cell.angle_beta   90.00
_cell.angle_gamma   90.00
#
_symmetry.space_group_name_H-M   'P 1'
#
loop_
_entity.id
_entity.type
_entity.pdbx_description
1 polymer ?
#
loop_
_entity_poly.entity_id
_entity_poly.type
_entity_poly.pdbx_seq_one_letter_code
_entity_poly.pdbx_strand_id
1 'polypeptide(L)'
;IINVSALEGKFSVGKKCTGHPHTNMGKAALNMLTYTSAASFFQRRVLMNCVDTGWVTDMAPGGVGVVASRHATHVAPPLDEEDGAARVLDPIFSHVLDPTWLVRGQFFRNYYIAGW
;
A
#
# COMPACT_ATOMS: atom_id res chain seq x y z
N ILE A 1 4.32 -10.85 6.95
CA ILE A 1 3.06 -10.55 6.25
C ILE A 1 3.09 -9.09 5.83
N ILE A 2 2.91 -8.81 4.55
CA ILE A 2 2.78 -7.44 4.04
C ILE A 2 1.40 -7.31 3.42
N ASN A 3 0.57 -6.46 4.02
CA ASN A 3 -0.74 -6.12 3.48
C ASN A 3 -0.58 -4.96 2.50
N VAL A 4 -0.91 -5.19 1.23
CA VAL A 4 -0.87 -4.14 0.21
C VAL A 4 -2.08 -3.24 0.40
N SER A 5 -1.85 -2.06 0.95
CA SER A 5 -2.85 -1.04 1.25
C SER A 5 -2.73 0.16 0.29
N ALA A 6 -3.40 1.27 0.61
CA ALA A 6 -3.40 2.51 -0.17
C ALA A 6 -3.84 3.69 0.70
N LEU A 7 -3.57 4.92 0.26
CA LEU A 7 -4.09 6.16 0.89
C LEU A 7 -5.63 6.18 0.98
N GLU A 8 -6.32 5.53 0.06
CA GLU A 8 -7.79 5.39 0.05
C GLU A 8 -8.33 4.75 1.34
N GLY A 9 -7.56 3.86 1.96
CA GLY A 9 -7.89 3.22 3.24
C GLY A 9 -7.66 4.08 4.47
N LYS A 10 -7.07 5.28 4.35
CA LYS A 10 -6.74 6.15 5.48
C LYS A 10 -7.84 7.15 5.76
N PHE A 11 -8.41 7.18 6.95
CA PHE A 11 -9.50 8.13 7.28
C PHE A 11 -9.07 9.59 7.25
N SER A 12 -7.78 9.87 7.51
CA SER A 12 -7.20 11.22 7.53
C SER A 12 -7.06 11.89 6.15
N VAL A 13 -7.24 11.15 5.05
CA VAL A 13 -7.12 11.70 3.68
C VAL A 13 -8.44 12.36 3.26
N GLY A 14 -8.42 13.68 3.08
CA GLY A 14 -9.62 14.50 2.85
C GLY A 14 -10.19 14.52 1.42
N LYS A 15 -9.43 14.11 0.39
CA LYS A 15 -9.89 14.12 -1.02
C LYS A 15 -10.21 12.72 -1.55
N LYS A 16 -11.12 12.00 -0.89
CA LYS A 16 -11.60 10.70 -1.40
C LYS A 16 -12.77 10.91 -2.35
N CYS A 17 -12.73 10.20 -3.47
CA CYS A 17 -13.83 10.16 -4.43
C CYS A 17 -14.85 9.08 -4.04
N THR A 18 -16.11 9.28 -4.42
CA THR A 18 -17.19 8.27 -4.31
C THR A 18 -17.07 7.14 -5.34
N GLY A 19 -16.06 7.16 -6.20
CA GLY A 19 -15.86 6.17 -7.27
C GLY A 19 -15.43 4.78 -6.79
N HIS A 20 -14.73 4.67 -5.65
CA HIS A 20 -14.17 3.38 -5.17
C HIS A 20 -14.47 3.10 -3.68
N PRO A 21 -15.75 3.13 -3.24
CA PRO A 21 -16.10 2.99 -1.82
C PRO A 21 -15.72 1.61 -1.25
N HIS A 22 -15.78 0.56 -2.07
CA HIS A 22 -15.38 -0.79 -1.71
C HIS A 22 -13.86 -0.90 -1.50
N THR A 23 -13.05 -0.24 -2.33
CA THR A 23 -11.59 -0.20 -2.16
C THR A 23 -11.23 0.59 -0.91
N ASN A 24 -11.88 1.74 -0.67
CA ASN A 24 -11.72 2.50 0.58
C ASN A 24 -11.96 1.60 1.80
N MET A 25 -13.08 0.86 1.81
CA MET A 25 -13.44 -0.05 2.88
C MET A 25 -12.42 -1.20 3.04
N GLY A 26 -12.06 -1.88 1.95
CA GLY A 26 -11.12 -3.00 1.99
C GLY A 26 -9.74 -2.59 2.47
N LYS A 27 -9.22 -1.46 1.98
CA LYS A 27 -7.90 -0.93 2.38
C LYS A 27 -7.91 -0.43 3.82
N ALA A 28 -9.01 0.18 4.28
CA ALA A 28 -9.18 0.55 5.68
C ALA A 28 -9.22 -0.68 6.61
N ALA A 29 -9.91 -1.74 6.19
CA ALA A 29 -9.95 -3.00 6.94
C ALA A 29 -8.56 -3.65 7.04
N LEU A 30 -7.76 -3.64 5.97
CA LEU A 30 -6.37 -4.11 5.99
C LEU A 30 -5.49 -3.28 6.93
N ASN A 31 -5.69 -1.96 6.96
CA ASN A 31 -4.98 -1.07 7.89
C ASN A 31 -5.32 -1.43 9.33
N MET A 32 -6.60 -1.59 9.64
CA MET A 32 -7.04 -1.93 10.99
C MET A 32 -6.61 -3.34 11.42
N LEU A 33 -6.64 -4.31 10.51
CA LEU A 33 -6.12 -5.66 10.74
C LEU A 33 -4.64 -5.60 11.14
N THR A 34 -3.82 -4.87 10.39
CA THR A 34 -2.40 -4.71 10.66
C THR A 34 -2.15 -4.01 12.00
N TYR A 35 -2.83 -2.89 12.23
CA TYR A 35 -2.67 -2.08 13.44
C TYR A 35 -2.99 -2.86 14.71
N THR A 36 -4.06 -3.66 14.70
CA THR A 36 -4.52 -4.43 15.86
C THR A 36 -3.79 -5.76 16.03
N SER A 37 -3.54 -6.48 14.94
CA SER A 37 -3.09 -7.88 15.00
C SER A 37 -1.57 -8.01 15.06
N ALA A 38 -0.80 -7.01 14.62
CA ALA A 38 0.66 -7.12 14.51
C ALA A 38 1.35 -7.50 15.82
N ALA A 39 0.90 -6.96 16.96
CA ALA A 39 1.48 -7.28 18.26
C ALA A 39 1.26 -8.76 18.66
N SER A 40 0.07 -9.30 18.44
CA SER A 40 -0.25 -10.70 18.72
C SER A 40 0.49 -11.65 17.77
N PHE A 41 0.54 -11.32 16.47
CA PHE A 41 1.27 -12.11 15.49
C PHE A 41 2.77 -12.16 15.75
N PHE A 42 3.35 -11.09 16.31
CA PHE A 42 4.76 -11.07 16.67
C PHE A 42 5.13 -12.08 17.76
N GLN A 43 4.23 -12.38 18.71
CA GLN A 43 4.43 -13.44 19.70
C GLN A 43 4.59 -14.82 19.04
N ARG A 44 4.02 -14.99 17.84
CA ARG A 44 4.15 -16.18 16.98
C ARG A 44 5.28 -16.05 15.96
N ARG A 45 6.19 -15.09 16.15
CA ARG A 45 7.32 -14.78 15.26
C ARG A 45 6.91 -14.35 13.85
N VAL A 46 5.77 -13.67 13.73
CA VAL A 46 5.28 -13.12 12.45
C VAL A 46 5.27 -11.59 12.52
N LEU A 47 6.11 -10.96 11.69
CA LEU A 47 6.04 -9.52 11.44
C LEU A 47 4.90 -9.21 10.47
N MET A 48 4.11 -8.18 10.77
CA MET A 48 2.98 -7.74 9.95
C MET A 48 3.01 -6.22 9.78
N ASN A 49 2.97 -5.75 8.54
CA ASN A 49 2.94 -4.33 8.18
C ASN A 49 2.00 -4.08 6.99
N CYS A 50 1.61 -2.82 6.78
CA CYS A 50 0.94 -2.34 5.58
C CYS A 50 1.92 -1.58 4.69
N VAL A 51 1.75 -1.67 3.37
CA VAL A 51 2.50 -0.87 2.40
C VAL A 51 1.53 -0.22 1.42
N ASP A 52 1.67 1.09 1.21
CA ASP A 52 1.08 1.83 0.11
C ASP A 52 2.03 1.83 -1.10
N THR A 53 1.61 1.18 -2.18
CA THR A 53 2.35 1.12 -3.44
C THR A 53 2.35 2.46 -4.17
N GLY A 54 1.41 3.36 -3.86
CA GLY A 54 1.11 4.50 -4.71
C GLY A 54 0.34 4.09 -5.97
N TRP A 55 0.32 4.99 -6.95
CA TRP A 55 -0.44 4.81 -8.18
C TRP A 55 0.42 4.19 -9.27
N VAL A 56 0.27 2.88 -9.46
CA VAL A 56 1.10 2.03 -10.34
C VAL A 56 0.40 1.67 -11.65
N THR A 57 -0.93 1.65 -11.66
CA THR A 57 -1.74 1.27 -12.83
C THR A 57 -2.98 2.15 -12.92
N ASP A 58 -3.47 2.41 -14.13
CA ASP A 58 -4.73 3.15 -14.33
C ASP A 58 -5.96 2.31 -13.98
N MET A 59 -5.76 1.02 -13.64
CA MET A 59 -6.79 0.03 -13.32
C MET A 59 -7.89 -0.05 -14.40
N ALA A 60 -7.57 0.40 -15.61
CA ALA A 60 -8.53 0.49 -16.69
C ALA A 60 -8.60 -0.81 -17.49
N PRO A 61 -9.79 -1.16 -18.02
CA PRO A 61 -9.91 -2.23 -19.00
C PRO A 61 -9.01 -1.92 -20.21
N GLY A 62 -7.99 -2.75 -20.43
CA GLY A 62 -7.04 -2.61 -21.54
C GLY A 62 -5.58 -2.38 -21.15
N GLY A 63 -5.29 -2.14 -19.87
CA GLY A 63 -3.92 -1.99 -19.37
C GLY A 63 -3.48 -0.53 -19.19
N VAL A 64 -2.27 -0.36 -18.66
CA VAL A 64 -1.74 0.93 -18.21
C VAL A 64 -1.62 1.92 -19.37
N GLY A 65 -2.20 3.11 -19.19
CA GLY A 65 -2.13 4.20 -20.14
C GLY A 65 -3.21 4.17 -21.21
N VAL A 66 -4.13 3.19 -21.19
CA VAL A 66 -5.25 3.14 -22.14
C VAL A 66 -6.22 4.28 -21.92
N VAL A 67 -6.45 4.72 -20.68
CA VAL A 67 -7.33 5.86 -20.42
C VAL A 67 -6.62 7.19 -20.70
N ALA A 68 -5.33 7.28 -20.34
CA ALA A 68 -4.49 8.44 -20.62
C ALA A 68 -4.33 8.71 -22.12
N SER A 69 -4.11 7.66 -22.92
CA SER A 69 -4.01 7.78 -24.38
C SER A 69 -5.30 8.22 -25.07
N ARG A 70 -6.47 8.04 -24.42
CA ARG A 70 -7.78 8.40 -24.99
C ARG A 70 -8.21 9.83 -24.71
N HIS A 71 -7.62 10.50 -23.72
CA HIS A 71 -8.02 11.84 -23.32
C HIS A 71 -6.80 12.71 -23.05
N ALA A 72 -6.68 13.83 -23.76
CA ALA A 72 -5.55 14.76 -23.66
C ALA A 72 -5.30 15.33 -22.24
N THR A 73 -6.28 15.20 -21.34
CA THR A 73 -6.22 15.66 -19.94
C THR A 73 -5.94 14.55 -18.92
N HIS A 74 -5.92 13.27 -19.32
CA HIS A 74 -5.67 12.17 -18.40
C HIS A 74 -4.17 11.91 -18.25
N VAL A 75 -3.73 11.90 -16.99
CA VAL A 75 -2.34 11.60 -16.62
C VAL A 75 -2.22 10.08 -16.44
N ALA A 76 -1.13 9.50 -16.94
CA ALA A 76 -0.81 8.10 -16.69
C ALA A 76 -0.33 7.91 -15.23
N PRO A 77 -0.39 6.69 -14.67
CA PRO A 77 0.20 6.40 -13.38
C PRO A 77 1.69 6.82 -13.36
N PRO A 78 2.16 7.51 -12.31
CA PRO A 78 3.53 8.00 -12.25
C PRO A 78 4.54 6.91 -11.85
N LEU A 79 4.08 5.73 -11.43
CA LEU A 79 4.90 4.61 -11.01
C LEU A 79 4.60 3.40 -11.90
N ASP A 80 5.57 2.51 -12.05
CA ASP A 80 5.41 1.24 -12.75
C ASP A 80 5.27 0.05 -11.78
N GLU A 81 5.09 -1.15 -12.33
CA GLU A 81 4.97 -2.39 -11.58
C GLU A 81 6.23 -2.75 -10.79
N GLU A 82 7.42 -2.36 -11.27
CA GLU A 82 8.68 -2.61 -10.61
C GLU A 82 8.80 -1.74 -9.34
N ASP A 83 8.45 -0.45 -9.44
CA ASP A 83 8.30 0.47 -8.32
C ASP A 83 7.31 -0.07 -7.28
N GLY A 84 6.15 -0.56 -7.75
CA GLY A 84 5.13 -1.16 -6.89
C GLY A 84 5.66 -2.37 -6.13
N ALA A 85 6.35 -3.28 -6.82
CA ALA A 85 6.94 -4.48 -6.23
C ALA A 85 8.06 -4.12 -5.24
N ALA A 86 8.96 -3.21 -5.60
CA ALA A 86 10.06 -2.77 -4.76
C ALA A 86 9.56 -2.24 -3.40
N ARG A 87 8.50 -1.42 -3.41
CA ARG A 87 7.89 -0.89 -2.17
C ARG A 87 7.30 -1.99 -1.28
N VAL A 88 6.64 -2.99 -1.86
CA VAL A 88 6.06 -4.12 -1.10
C VAL A 88 7.15 -5.01 -0.50
N LEU A 89 8.23 -5.21 -1.24
CA LEU A 89 9.35 -6.07 -0.85
C LEU A 89 10.32 -5.39 0.12
N ASP A 90 10.39 -4.05 0.15
CA ASP A 90 11.35 -3.31 0.98
C ASP A 90 11.34 -3.68 2.47
N PRO A 91 10.18 -3.77 3.18
CA PRO A 91 10.14 -4.29 4.55
C PRO A 91 10.67 -5.73 4.71
N ILE A 92 10.51 -6.56 3.68
CA ILE A 92 10.99 -7.94 3.68
C ILE A 92 12.51 -7.95 3.53
N PHE A 93 13.04 -7.23 2.55
CA PHE A 93 14.48 -7.14 2.34
C PHE A 93 15.19 -6.45 3.51
N SER A 94 14.59 -5.43 4.10
CA SER A 94 15.09 -4.78 5.33
C SER A 94 15.32 -5.81 6.44
N HIS A 95 14.37 -6.72 6.66
CA HIS A 95 14.51 -7.79 7.64
C HIS A 95 15.52 -8.87 7.23
N VAL A 96 15.56 -9.25 5.95
CA VAL A 96 16.49 -10.27 5.45
C VAL A 96 17.94 -9.78 5.54
N LEU A 97 18.19 -8.51 5.27
CA LEU A 97 19.50 -7.88 5.34
C LEU A 97 19.92 -7.58 6.79
N ASP A 98 18.97 -7.23 7.65
CA ASP A 98 19.18 -6.99 9.07
C ASP A 98 18.11 -7.73 9.92
N PRO A 99 18.46 -8.91 10.48
CA PRO A 99 17.53 -9.68 11.33
C PRO A 99 17.09 -8.95 12.60
N THR A 100 17.76 -7.85 12.99
CA THR A 100 17.33 -7.01 14.12
C THR A 100 16.22 -6.04 13.74
N TRP A 101 15.93 -5.88 12.44
CA TRP A 101 14.80 -5.12 11.93
C TRP A 101 13.49 -5.86 12.21
N LEU A 102 12.91 -5.59 13.38
CA LEU A 102 11.67 -6.22 13.87
C LEU A 102 10.47 -5.27 13.82
N VAL A 103 10.46 -4.39 12.81
CA VAL A 103 9.41 -3.39 12.61
C VAL A 103 8.09 -4.09 12.26
N ARG A 104 7.04 -3.71 12.97
CA ARG A 104 5.70 -4.31 12.89
C ARG A 104 4.62 -3.28 13.23
N GLY A 105 3.40 -3.53 12.76
CA GLY A 105 2.25 -2.68 13.03
C GLY A 105 2.45 -1.27 12.47
N GLN A 106 3.20 -1.13 11.38
CA GLN A 106 3.45 0.14 10.71
C GLN A 106 2.77 0.17 9.34
N PHE A 107 2.53 1.39 8.87
CA PHE A 107 2.10 1.69 7.51
C PHE A 107 3.25 2.36 6.76
N PHE A 108 3.71 1.76 5.67
CA PHE A 108 4.80 2.29 4.86
C PHE A 108 4.28 3.01 3.63
N ARG A 109 4.92 4.12 3.31
CA ARG A 109 4.70 4.89 2.09
C ARG A 109 6.03 5.46 1.63
N ASN A 110 6.35 5.26 0.34
CA ASN A 110 7.62 5.71 -0.24
C ASN A 110 8.83 5.26 0.61
N TYR A 111 8.85 4.00 1.08
CA TYR A 111 9.92 3.43 1.92
C TYR A 111 10.03 3.99 3.36
N TYR A 112 9.12 4.89 3.77
CA TYR A 112 9.10 5.46 5.11
C TYR A 112 7.85 5.06 5.88
N ILE A 113 7.97 4.96 7.20
CA ILE A 113 6.81 4.84 8.10
C ILE A 113 5.99 6.13 7.99
N ALA A 114 4.69 5.97 7.73
CA ALA A 114 3.73 7.05 7.69
C ALA A 114 2.64 6.83 8.75
N GLY A 115 1.95 7.91 9.12
CA GLY A 115 0.78 7.82 9.99
C GLY A 115 -0.35 7.02 9.35
N TRP A 116 -1.28 6.55 10.18
CA TRP A 116 -2.49 5.84 9.77
C TRP A 116 -3.56 6.75 9.14
#